data_AF-A0A1B6HLN2-F1
#
_entry.id   AF-A0A1B6HLN2-F1
#
_cell.length_a   1.000
_cell.length_b   1.000
_cell.length_c   1.000
_cell.angle_alpha   90.00
_cell.angle_beta   90.00
_cell.angle_gamma   90.00
#
_symmetry.space_group_name_H-M   'P 1'
#
loop_
_entity.id
_entity.type
_entity.pdbx_description
1 polymer ?
#
loop_
_entity_poly.entity_id
_entity_poly.type
_entity_poly.pdbx_seq_one_letter_code
_entity_poly.pdbx_strand_id
1 'polypeptide(L)'
;MLCDVVGEDNTTVEDIQEMFGRQVGTLVAELFTHSSSTEDKFKIQMNKAHSLSYHAKVIILAGMIDNCRRLEVFEPQGWSQQMRENYFKWAFQLSTALANTHPQLELELNNIWIGQGLKTFPMQSKEEPQCI
;
A
#
# COMPACT_ATOMS: atom_id res chain seq x y z
N MET A 1 -2.85 -3.32 -9.45
CA MET A 1 -1.94 -2.35 -8.79
C MET A 1 -0.79 -3.11 -8.19
N LEU A 2 0.44 -2.89 -8.68
CA LEU A 2 1.78 -3.35 -8.23
C LEU A 2 1.92 -4.64 -7.39
N CYS A 3 1.01 -5.58 -7.60
CA CYS A 3 1.03 -6.96 -7.13
C CYS A 3 0.69 -7.94 -8.27
N ASP A 4 0.38 -7.44 -9.48
CA ASP A 4 -0.15 -8.26 -10.58
C ASP A 4 0.92 -8.68 -11.60
N VAL A 5 2.11 -8.06 -11.60
CA VAL A 5 3.16 -8.39 -12.59
C VAL A 5 3.88 -9.70 -12.22
N VAL A 6 4.15 -9.90 -10.93
CA VAL A 6 4.68 -11.16 -10.41
C VAL A 6 3.46 -12.03 -10.13
N GLY A 7 2.99 -12.83 -11.09
CA GLY A 7 1.89 -13.77 -10.84
C GLY A 7 0.94 -14.01 -11.99
N GLU A 8 0.81 -13.09 -12.95
CA GLU A 8 0.06 -13.37 -14.18
C GLU A 8 0.97 -13.96 -15.28
N ASP A 9 2.23 -13.54 -15.35
CA ASP A 9 3.16 -13.94 -16.42
C ASP A 9 4.37 -14.71 -15.90
N ASN A 10 4.18 -15.80 -15.13
CA ASN A 10 5.22 -16.78 -14.75
C ASN A 10 6.57 -16.22 -14.23
N THR A 11 6.60 -14.94 -13.84
CA THR A 11 7.81 -14.16 -13.56
C THR A 11 8.15 -14.37 -12.10
N THR A 12 9.34 -14.88 -11.84
CA THR A 12 9.82 -15.18 -10.50
C THR A 12 10.60 -14.01 -9.90
N VAL A 13 10.83 -14.05 -8.58
CA VAL A 13 11.69 -13.06 -7.92
C VAL A 13 13.12 -13.15 -8.47
N GLU A 14 13.54 -14.37 -8.82
CA GLU A 14 14.82 -14.69 -9.43
C GLU A 14 14.97 -14.01 -10.80
N ASP A 15 13.96 -14.07 -11.67
CA ASP A 15 13.98 -13.39 -12.97
C ASP A 15 14.15 -11.87 -12.81
N ILE A 16 13.48 -11.29 -11.80
CA ILE A 16 13.59 -9.85 -11.50
C ILE A 16 14.97 -9.50 -10.95
N GLN A 17 15.59 -10.38 -10.15
CA GLN A 17 16.96 -10.19 -9.68
C GLN A 17 17.97 -10.23 -10.82
N GLU A 18 17.77 -11.12 -11.80
CA GLU A 18 18.65 -11.21 -12.98
C GLU A 18 18.54 -9.97 -13.86
N MET A 19 17.32 -9.43 -14.05
CA MET A 19 17.09 -8.27 -14.92
C MET A 19 17.42 -6.93 -14.27
N PHE A 20 17.04 -6.73 -13.00
CA PHE A 20 17.08 -5.43 -12.33
C PHE A 20 18.06 -5.39 -11.14
N GLY A 21 18.72 -6.51 -10.86
CA GLY A 21 19.67 -6.65 -9.78
C GLY A 21 19.04 -7.02 -8.43
N ARG A 22 19.91 -7.41 -7.50
CA ARG A 22 19.52 -7.95 -6.18
C ARG A 22 18.63 -7.00 -5.37
N GLN A 23 18.92 -5.69 -5.38
CA GLN A 23 18.17 -4.72 -4.59
C GLN A 23 16.70 -4.64 -5.00
N VAL A 24 16.43 -4.62 -6.31
CA VAL A 24 15.06 -4.57 -6.84
C VAL A 24 14.35 -5.89 -6.56
N GLY A 25 15.01 -7.03 -6.74
CA GLY A 25 14.39 -8.32 -6.44
C GLY A 25 14.07 -8.53 -4.96
N THR A 26 14.93 -8.07 -4.03
CA THR A 26 14.62 -8.10 -2.60
C THR A 26 13.39 -7.24 -2.27
N LEU A 27 13.33 -6.04 -2.84
CA LEU A 27 12.18 -5.14 -2.66
C LEU A 27 10.88 -5.76 -3.21
N VAL A 28 10.95 -6.36 -4.40
CA VAL A 28 9.79 -7.04 -5.00
C VAL A 28 9.36 -8.25 -4.16
N ALA A 29 10.30 -9.01 -3.59
CA ALA A 29 9.97 -10.12 -2.69
C ALA A 29 9.24 -9.66 -1.42
N GLU A 30 9.62 -8.50 -0.86
CA GLU A 30 8.93 -7.91 0.30
C GLU A 30 7.48 -7.51 -0.05
N LEU A 31 7.28 -6.92 -1.23
CA LEU A 31 5.98 -6.47 -1.72
C LEU A 31 5.07 -7.64 -2.16
N PHE A 32 5.68 -8.71 -2.65
CA PHE A 32 4.95 -9.83 -3.22
C PHE A 32 4.10 -10.55 -2.17
N THR A 33 2.82 -10.74 -2.49
CA THR A 33 1.87 -11.48 -1.66
C THR A 33 0.97 -12.32 -2.55
N HIS A 34 1.14 -13.64 -2.48
CA HIS A 34 0.33 -14.60 -3.21
C HIS A 34 -0.71 -15.25 -2.30
N SER A 35 -1.97 -15.17 -2.70
CA SER A 35 -3.08 -15.94 -2.12
C SER A 35 -4.25 -15.96 -3.10
N SER A 36 -5.05 -17.02 -3.08
CA SER A 36 -6.27 -17.14 -3.88
C SER A 36 -7.45 -16.37 -3.28
N SER A 37 -7.38 -15.94 -2.02
CA SER A 37 -8.42 -15.18 -1.31
C SER A 37 -7.97 -13.76 -0.99
N THR A 38 -8.82 -12.78 -1.28
CA THR A 38 -8.60 -11.37 -0.93
C THR A 38 -8.42 -11.17 0.57
N GLU A 39 -9.20 -11.87 1.40
CA GLU A 39 -9.10 -11.76 2.86
C GLU A 39 -7.74 -12.25 3.38
N ASP A 40 -7.23 -13.33 2.80
CA ASP A 40 -5.94 -13.89 3.20
C ASP A 40 -4.80 -13.00 2.69
N LYS A 41 -4.92 -12.39 1.50
CA LYS A 41 -3.98 -11.34 1.06
C LYS A 41 -3.92 -10.20 2.07
N PHE A 42 -5.07 -9.70 2.52
CA PHE A 42 -5.16 -8.61 3.50
C PHE A 42 -4.51 -8.97 4.83
N LYS A 43 -4.76 -10.18 5.34
CA LYS A 43 -4.12 -10.70 6.57
C LYS A 43 -2.61 -10.82 6.43
N ILE A 44 -2.12 -11.39 5.33
CA ILE A 44 -0.68 -11.54 5.08
C ILE A 44 0.01 -10.18 5.02
N GLN A 45 -0.58 -9.20 4.33
CA GLN A 45 -0.02 -7.85 4.26
C GLN A 45 0.03 -7.16 5.62
N MET A 46 -1.01 -7.32 6.45
CA MET A 46 -1.00 -6.82 7.82
C MET A 46 0.10 -7.48 8.67
N ASN A 47 0.28 -8.79 8.57
CA ASN A 47 1.31 -9.51 9.33
C ASN A 47 2.73 -9.07 8.93
N LYS A 48 2.94 -8.75 7.65
CA LYS A 48 4.23 -8.28 7.13
C LYS A 48 4.51 -6.81 7.47
N ALA A 49 3.49 -5.99 7.77
CA ALA A 49 3.60 -4.53 7.84
C ALA A 49 4.79 -4.02 8.66
N HIS A 50 5.06 -4.64 9.82
CA HIS A 50 6.15 -4.23 10.71
C HIS A 50 7.55 -4.63 10.23
N SER A 51 7.68 -5.71 9.44
CA SER A 51 8.97 -6.21 8.96
C SER A 51 9.42 -5.60 7.63
N LEU A 52 8.57 -4.79 6.98
CA LEU A 52 8.87 -4.19 5.69
C LEU A 52 9.97 -3.12 5.78
N SER A 53 10.82 -3.08 4.76
CA SER A 53 11.78 -2.00 4.58
C SER A 53 11.09 -0.66 4.31
N TYR A 54 11.78 0.44 4.58
CA TYR A 54 11.29 1.79 4.28
C TYR A 54 10.76 1.92 2.84
N HIS A 55 11.54 1.47 1.86
CA HIS A 55 11.19 1.55 0.44
C HIS A 55 9.92 0.73 0.13
N ALA A 56 9.77 -0.46 0.71
CA ALA A 56 8.57 -1.28 0.53
C ALA A 56 7.33 -0.57 1.09
N LYS A 57 7.45 0.03 2.29
CA LYS A 57 6.36 0.80 2.90
C LYS A 57 5.93 1.98 2.03
N VAL A 58 6.88 2.75 1.49
CA VAL A 58 6.59 3.88 0.57
C VAL A 58 5.82 3.40 -0.66
N ILE A 59 6.25 2.30 -1.29
CA ILE A 59 5.58 1.75 -2.47
C ILE A 59 4.16 1.28 -2.15
N ILE A 60 3.96 0.62 -1.01
CA ILE A 60 2.62 0.17 -0.56
C ILE A 60 1.71 1.37 -0.31
N LEU A 61 2.19 2.41 0.38
CA LEU A 61 1.41 3.62 0.64
C LEU A 61 1.03 4.34 -0.67
N ALA A 62 1.99 4.51 -1.58
CA ALA A 62 1.76 5.14 -2.88
C ALA A 62 0.77 4.35 -3.73
N GLY A 63 0.89 3.02 -3.75
CA GLY A 63 -0.10 2.14 -4.35
C GLY A 63 -1.46 2.40 -3.71
N MET A 64 -1.60 2.22 -2.40
CA MET A 64 -2.88 2.37 -1.71
C MET A 64 -3.63 3.66 -2.06
N ILE A 65 -2.91 4.79 -2.18
CA ILE A 65 -3.48 6.08 -2.63
C ILE A 65 -4.10 5.97 -4.02
N ASP A 66 -3.39 5.42 -5.01
CA ASP A 66 -3.92 5.27 -6.38
C ASP A 66 -5.15 4.35 -6.41
N ASN A 67 -5.19 3.31 -5.57
CA ASN A 67 -6.30 2.35 -5.52
C ASN A 67 -7.51 3.01 -4.89
N CYS A 68 -7.32 3.71 -3.77
CA CYS A 68 -8.38 4.45 -3.10
C CYS A 68 -8.98 5.52 -4.02
N ARG A 69 -8.16 6.33 -4.68
CA ARG A 69 -8.64 7.35 -5.65
C ARG A 69 -9.39 6.72 -6.81
N ARG A 70 -8.92 5.58 -7.31
CA ARG A 70 -9.61 4.84 -8.37
C ARG A 70 -10.98 4.34 -7.90
N LEU A 71 -11.06 3.81 -6.67
CA LEU A 71 -12.30 3.32 -6.08
C LEU A 71 -13.33 4.43 -5.81
N GLU A 72 -12.88 5.67 -5.62
CA GLU A 72 -13.76 6.86 -5.50
C GLU A 72 -14.43 7.23 -6.82
N VAL A 73 -13.74 7.06 -7.95
CA VAL A 73 -14.24 7.44 -9.29
C VAL A 73 -14.91 6.27 -10.00
N PHE A 74 -14.46 5.04 -9.75
CA PHE A 74 -14.89 3.85 -10.46
C PHE A 74 -15.06 2.66 -9.50
N GLU A 75 -16.22 2.01 -9.53
CA GLU A 75 -16.41 0.73 -8.85
C GLU A 75 -15.94 -0.40 -9.79
N PRO A 76 -14.99 -1.25 -9.36
CA PRO A 76 -14.59 -2.39 -10.18
C PRO A 76 -15.79 -3.29 -10.42
N GLN A 77 -15.94 -3.77 -11.66
CA GLN A 77 -17.06 -4.62 -12.04
C GLN A 77 -17.13 -5.85 -11.12
N GLY A 78 -18.29 -6.06 -10.49
CA GLY A 78 -18.52 -7.17 -9.55
C GLY A 78 -18.22 -6.87 -8.09
N TRP A 79 -17.77 -5.65 -7.74
CA TRP A 79 -17.65 -5.24 -6.35
C TRP A 79 -18.98 -4.72 -5.81
N SER A 80 -19.39 -5.23 -4.65
CA SER A 80 -20.49 -4.61 -3.89
C SER A 80 -19.99 -3.39 -3.13
N GLN A 81 -20.91 -2.49 -2.76
CA GLN A 81 -20.60 -1.38 -1.86
C GLN A 81 -19.91 -1.85 -0.57
N GLN A 82 -20.34 -2.99 -0.03
CA GLN A 82 -19.73 -3.59 1.17
C GLN A 82 -18.27 -4.01 0.95
N MET A 83 -17.92 -4.55 -0.23
CA MET A 83 -16.54 -4.89 -0.57
C MET A 83 -15.65 -3.65 -0.63
N ARG A 84 -16.16 -2.56 -1.21
CA ARG A 84 -15.46 -1.27 -1.22
C ARG A 84 -15.23 -0.75 0.21
N GLU A 85 -16.27 -0.73 1.05
CA GLU A 85 -16.14 -0.29 2.45
C GLU A 85 -15.12 -1.14 3.23
N ASN A 86 -15.13 -2.45 3.01
CA ASN A 86 -14.15 -3.36 3.61
C ASN A 86 -12.73 -3.05 3.14
N TYR A 87 -12.55 -2.72 1.87
CA TYR A 87 -11.26 -2.29 1.34
C TYR A 87 -10.76 -1.02 2.02
N PHE A 88 -11.60 0.03 2.13
CA PHE A 88 -11.19 1.28 2.79
C PHE A 88 -10.85 1.08 4.27
N LYS A 89 -11.60 0.24 4.99
CA LYS A 89 -11.28 -0.11 6.39
C LYS A 89 -9.93 -0.84 6.50
N TRP A 90 -9.70 -1.81 5.63
CA TRP A 90 -8.43 -2.53 5.58
C TRP A 90 -7.26 -1.61 5.21
N ALA A 91 -7.42 -0.76 4.20
CA ALA A 91 -6.42 0.20 3.76
C ALA A 91 -6.07 1.19 4.88
N PHE A 92 -7.06 1.68 5.63
CA PHE A 92 -6.84 2.49 6.82
C PHE A 92 -6.02 1.76 7.89
N GLN A 93 -6.36 0.51 8.20
CA GLN A 93 -5.61 -0.30 9.18
C GLN A 93 -4.17 -0.55 8.76
N LEU A 94 -3.96 -0.94 7.49
CA LEU A 94 -2.63 -1.21 6.97
C LEU A 94 -1.79 0.06 6.93
N SER A 95 -2.30 1.16 6.39
CA SER A 95 -1.58 2.42 6.39
C SER A 95 -1.25 2.90 7.81
N THR A 96 -2.14 2.66 8.79
CA THR A 96 -1.87 2.92 10.22
C THR A 96 -0.68 2.10 10.73
N ALA A 97 -0.59 0.82 10.37
CA ALA A 97 0.57 0.00 10.71
C ALA A 97 1.87 0.43 10.01
N LEU A 98 1.75 1.16 8.89
CA LEU A 98 2.85 1.71 8.11
C LEU A 98 3.15 3.19 8.40
N ALA A 99 2.51 3.80 9.40
CA ALA A 99 2.67 5.22 9.75
C ALA A 99 4.12 5.60 10.08
N ASN A 100 4.43 6.89 10.06
CA ASN A 100 5.77 7.44 10.30
C ASN A 100 6.80 6.96 9.25
N THR A 101 6.35 6.72 8.02
CA THR A 101 7.20 6.35 6.90
C THR A 101 7.41 7.54 5.97
N HIS A 102 6.33 8.16 5.48
CA HIS A 102 6.46 9.23 4.48
C HIS A 102 5.37 10.29 4.66
N PRO A 103 5.70 11.44 5.28
CA PRO A 103 4.72 12.45 5.70
C PRO A 103 3.79 12.94 4.58
N GLN A 104 4.30 13.09 3.35
CA GLN A 104 3.47 13.53 2.23
C GLN A 104 2.47 12.47 1.77
N LEU A 105 2.81 11.19 1.81
CA LEU A 105 1.89 10.12 1.43
C LEU A 105 0.83 9.93 2.51
N GLU A 106 1.23 10.05 3.79
CA GLU A 106 0.32 10.02 4.93
C GLU A 106 -0.68 11.19 4.90
N LEU A 107 -0.24 12.38 4.45
CA LEU A 107 -1.13 13.52 4.22
C LEU A 107 -2.15 13.24 3.10
N GLU A 108 -1.72 12.66 1.98
CA GLU A 108 -2.65 12.29 0.90
C GLU A 108 -3.66 11.23 1.36
N LEU A 109 -3.23 10.25 2.14
CA LEU A 109 -4.12 9.27 2.75
C LEU A 109 -5.11 9.93 3.72
N ASN A 110 -4.67 10.93 4.51
CA ASN A 110 -5.58 11.70 5.37
C ASN A 110 -6.70 12.38 4.58
N ASN A 111 -6.40 12.97 3.42
CA ASN A 111 -7.43 13.59 2.58
C ASN A 111 -8.48 12.58 2.13
N ILE A 112 -8.04 11.38 1.74
CA ILE A 112 -8.93 10.26 1.37
C ILE A 112 -9.76 9.82 2.59
N TRP A 113 -9.14 9.63 3.76
CA TRP A 113 -9.84 9.20 4.98
C TRP A 113 -10.91 10.19 5.42
N ILE A 114 -10.65 11.49 5.33
CA ILE A 114 -11.65 12.53 5.61
C ILE A 114 -12.86 12.39 4.67
N GLY A 115 -12.61 12.20 3.37
CA GLY A 115 -13.67 11.98 2.37
C GLY A 115 -14.53 10.74 2.64
N GLN A 116 -13.93 9.70 3.23
CA GLN A 116 -14.61 8.46 3.62
C GLN A 116 -15.19 8.49 5.06
N GLY A 117 -15.06 9.61 5.80
CA GLY A 117 -15.53 9.72 7.19
C GLY A 117 -14.72 8.90 8.21
N LEU A 118 -13.47 8.54 7.88
CA LEU A 118 -12.54 7.81 8.74
C LEU A 118 -11.64 8.78 9.54
N LYS A 119 -10.99 8.26 10.59
CA LYS A 119 -10.02 9.03 11.38
C LYS A 119 -8.75 9.32 10.57
N THR A 120 -8.01 10.36 10.94
CA THR A 120 -6.74 10.74 10.31
C THR A 120 -5.54 10.35 11.15
N PHE A 121 -4.38 10.20 10.49
CA PHE A 121 -3.08 10.14 11.12
C PHE A 121 -2.77 11.44 11.89
N PRO A 122 -2.08 11.35 13.04
CA PRO A 122 -1.51 12.54 13.65
C PRO A 122 -0.53 13.19 12.68
N MET A 123 -0.80 14.43 12.28
CA MET A 123 0.13 15.18 11.45
C MET A 123 1.39 15.48 12.26
N GLN A 124 2.53 14.98 11.81
CA GLN A 124 3.82 15.45 12.32
C GLN A 124 3.93 16.94 11.96
N SER A 125 4.10 17.80 12.96
CA SER A 125 4.42 19.22 12.74
C SER A 125 5.61 19.31 11.80
N LYS A 126 5.45 20.06 10.70
CA LYS A 126 6.57 20.48 9.87
C LYS A 126 7.54 21.25 10.77
N GLU A 127 8.62 20.61 11.20
CA GLU A 127 9.83 21.37 11.48
C GLU A 127 10.38 21.77 10.10
N GLU A 128 10.18 23.04 9.76
CA GLU A 128 10.84 23.66 8.62
C GLU A 128 12.36 23.48 8.79
N PRO A 129 13.11 23.08 7.75
CA PRO A 129 14.56 23.15 7.82
C PRO A 129 14.93 24.63 7.98
N GLN A 130 15.39 25.02 9.18
CA GLN A 130 16.06 26.30 9.36
C GLN A 130 17.23 26.34 8.37
N CYS A 131 17.14 27.24 7.39
CA CYS A 131 18.30 27.65 6.61
C CYS A 131 19.40 28.10 7.60
N ILE A 132 20.55 27.43 7.52
CA ILE A 132 21.82 27.89 8.09
C ILE A 132 22.58 28.61 6.98
#